data_AF-A0A3D3WRU7-F1
#
_entry.id   AF-A0A3D3WRU7-F1
#
_cell.length_a   1.000
_cell.length_b   1.000
_cell.length_c   1.000
_cell.angle_alpha   90.00
_cell.angle_beta   90.00
_cell.angle_gamma   90.00
#
_symmetry.space_group_name_H-M   'P 1'
#
loop_
_entity.id
_entity.type
_entity.pdbx_description
1 polymer ?
#
loop_
_entity_poly.entity_id
_entity_poly.type
_entity_poly.pdbx_seq_one_letter_code
_entity_poly.pdbx_strand_id
1 'polypeptide(L)'
;DNLAIAGIDLGNVFVGLQPPRGFGENPIAVYHSPDLAPTHHYVAYYRWVRDIFQADAMVHVGKHGTMEWLPGKGIGLANTCYPEVTLEDVPLFYPFIINNPGEGAQAKRRAHATIVDHLIPAMTTADSYGDIARLEQLMDEHYQCQTLDPAKLPLLEGQIWDMVRQADLDRDLGVDERPDDFGDFLLHIDGYLCELKDAQIRDGLHTLGEVPRDEQMTGLLSSLTRLDTGGIPSLRRSLAEAMGLDYSSLLNEPSLPAPDPVPVPLAQGDGTPLRTQGDLLERIEDLSRSAYQTLDSGGFNRQDVAGTVEQLLGASDAQTR
;
A
#
# COMPACT_ATOMS: atom_id res chain seq x y z
N ASP A 1 45.45 -12.33 15.78
CA ASP A 1 44.18 -13.06 15.57
C ASP A 1 43.07 -12.48 16.44
N ASN A 2 42.40 -11.42 15.97
CA ASN A 2 41.25 -10.80 16.65
C ASN A 2 40.10 -10.67 15.63
N LEU A 3 38.85 -10.80 16.08
CA LEU A 3 37.65 -10.52 15.29
C LEU A 3 37.11 -9.15 15.70
N ALA A 4 36.84 -8.28 14.73
CA ALA A 4 36.30 -6.94 14.98
C ALA A 4 34.77 -6.98 15.04
N ILE A 5 34.18 -6.41 16.08
CA ILE A 5 32.73 -6.23 16.22
C ILE A 5 32.42 -4.75 16.01
N ALA A 6 31.67 -4.44 14.95
CA ALA A 6 31.29 -3.06 14.62
C ALA A 6 29.91 -2.73 15.23
N GLY A 7 29.83 -1.57 15.88
CA GLY A 7 28.60 -1.03 16.42
C GLY A 7 28.86 0.22 17.26
N ILE A 8 27.79 0.78 17.82
CA ILE A 8 27.80 1.94 18.69
C ILE A 8 27.45 1.47 20.10
N ASP A 9 28.36 1.69 21.04
CA ASP A 9 28.14 1.45 22.46
C ASP A 9 27.64 2.74 23.13
N LEU A 10 26.44 2.69 23.70
CA LEU A 10 25.78 3.78 24.41
C LEU A 10 25.65 3.45 25.92
N GLY A 11 26.56 2.64 26.46
CA GLY A 11 26.55 2.17 27.84
C GLY A 11 25.70 0.91 27.98
N ASN A 12 24.46 1.06 28.41
CA ASN A 12 23.55 -0.09 28.59
C ASN A 12 22.84 -0.51 27.29
N VAL A 13 23.15 0.15 26.17
CA VAL A 13 22.55 -0.14 24.87
C VAL A 13 23.66 -0.23 23.83
N PHE A 14 23.73 -1.37 23.15
CA PHE A 14 24.61 -1.56 22.00
C PHE A 14 23.77 -1.61 20.72
N VAL A 15 24.15 -0.80 19.74
CA VAL A 15 23.54 -0.78 18.40
C VAL A 15 24.54 -1.35 17.40
N GLY A 16 24.29 -2.58 16.95
CA GLY A 16 25.13 -3.26 15.97
C GLY A 16 24.37 -3.63 14.70
N LEU A 17 25.12 -3.86 13.62
CA LEU A 17 24.60 -4.42 12.39
C LEU A 17 24.82 -5.93 12.38
N GLN A 18 23.79 -6.68 11.99
CA GLN A 18 23.91 -8.12 11.84
C GLN A 18 25.00 -8.43 10.79
N PRO A 19 26.01 -9.28 11.12
CA PRO A 19 27.07 -9.60 10.18
C PRO A 19 26.55 -10.28 8.90
N PRO A 20 27.30 -10.19 7.78
CA PRO A 20 26.92 -10.85 6.55
C PRO A 20 26.91 -12.37 6.72
N ARG A 21 25.99 -13.01 5.99
CA ARG A 21 25.75 -14.45 6.11
C ARG A 21 26.90 -15.34 5.63
N GLY A 22 27.77 -14.82 4.76
CA GLY A 22 28.96 -15.49 4.23
C GLY A 22 28.94 -15.80 2.72
N PHE A 23 27.79 -15.71 2.03
CA PHE A 23 27.71 -16.02 0.59
C PHE A 23 28.55 -15.08 -0.30
N GLY A 24 28.74 -13.81 0.10
CA GLY A 24 29.61 -12.88 -0.63
C GLY A 24 31.10 -13.23 -0.52
N GLU A 25 31.51 -13.83 0.59
CA GLU A 25 32.90 -14.27 0.82
C GLU A 25 33.21 -15.60 0.11
N ASN A 26 32.19 -16.41 -0.17
CA ASN A 26 32.29 -17.64 -0.96
C ASN A 26 31.19 -17.71 -2.04
N PRO A 27 31.38 -17.04 -3.19
CA PRO A 27 30.39 -17.01 -4.26
C PRO A 27 30.05 -18.39 -4.84
N ILE A 28 30.97 -19.35 -4.77
CA ILE A 28 30.75 -20.73 -5.24
C ILE A 28 29.69 -21.43 -4.37
N ALA A 29 29.65 -21.13 -3.06
CA ALA A 29 28.67 -21.71 -2.15
C ALA A 29 27.22 -21.34 -2.52
N VAL A 30 26.99 -20.23 -3.24
CA VAL A 30 25.67 -19.86 -3.76
C VAL A 30 25.11 -20.96 -4.68
N TYR A 31 25.96 -21.63 -5.46
CA TYR A 31 25.55 -22.67 -6.41
C TYR A 31 25.45 -24.07 -5.80
N HIS A 32 26.20 -24.33 -4.73
CA HIS A 32 26.45 -25.69 -4.26
C HIS A 32 26.13 -25.94 -2.78
N SER A 33 25.79 -24.90 -2.01
CA SER A 33 25.63 -25.03 -0.56
C SER A 33 24.48 -24.16 -0.04
N PRO A 34 23.21 -24.57 -0.26
CA PRO A 34 22.05 -23.87 0.29
C PRO A 34 22.04 -23.84 1.82
N ASP A 35 22.74 -24.79 2.46
CA ASP A 35 22.91 -24.93 3.91
C ASP A 35 24.26 -24.41 4.42
N LEU A 36 24.89 -23.48 3.70
CA LEU A 36 26.18 -22.88 4.06
C LEU A 36 26.20 -22.48 5.54
N ALA A 37 27.16 -22.93 6.35
CA ALA A 37 27.27 -22.53 7.76
C ALA A 37 27.49 -21.01 7.92
N PRO A 38 27.06 -20.36 9.02
CA PRO A 38 27.47 -18.99 9.33
C PRO A 38 28.98 -18.91 9.51
N THR A 39 29.56 -17.74 9.18
CA THR A 39 31.00 -17.51 9.36
C THR A 39 31.37 -17.45 10.84
N HIS A 40 32.65 -17.63 11.16
CA HIS A 40 33.14 -17.43 12.53
C HIS A 40 32.88 -16.01 13.03
N HIS A 41 32.94 -15.01 12.15
CA HIS A 41 32.62 -13.62 12.49
C HIS A 41 31.15 -13.45 12.88
N TYR A 42 30.23 -14.07 12.15
CA TYR A 42 28.80 -14.07 12.47
C TYR A 42 28.54 -14.65 13.86
N VAL A 43 29.11 -15.81 14.18
CA VAL A 43 28.95 -16.44 15.50
C VAL A 43 29.61 -15.61 16.60
N ALA A 44 30.79 -15.05 16.33
CA ALA A 44 31.51 -14.22 17.28
C ALA A 44 30.75 -12.93 17.63
N TYR A 45 30.01 -12.34 16.70
CA TYR A 45 29.16 -11.18 16.97
C TYR A 45 28.11 -11.49 18.04
N TYR A 46 27.30 -12.54 17.87
CA TYR A 46 26.26 -12.87 18.84
C TYR A 46 26.83 -13.29 20.19
N ARG A 47 27.94 -14.06 20.18
CA ARG A 47 28.64 -14.41 21.41
C ARG A 47 29.24 -13.19 22.10
N TRP A 48 29.75 -12.21 21.36
CA TRP A 48 30.24 -10.97 21.96
C TRP A 48 29.10 -10.20 22.63
N VAL A 49 27.93 -10.07 21.98
CA VAL A 49 26.77 -9.38 22.56
C VAL A 49 26.29 -10.08 23.84
N ARG A 50 26.27 -11.42 23.86
CA ARG A 50 25.83 -12.21 25.02
C ARG A 50 26.89 -12.34 26.13
N ASP A 51 28.11 -12.71 25.78
CA ASP A 51 29.12 -13.14 26.76
C ASP A 51 30.01 -11.97 27.23
N ILE A 52 30.22 -10.95 26.39
CA ILE A 52 31.14 -9.84 26.65
C ILE A 52 30.40 -8.54 26.97
N PHE A 53 29.45 -8.14 26.11
CA PHE A 53 28.57 -7.01 26.39
C PHE A 53 27.51 -7.36 27.46
N GLN A 54 27.23 -8.66 27.65
CA GLN A 54 26.31 -9.17 28.67
C GLN A 54 24.88 -8.61 28.52
N ALA A 55 24.36 -8.59 27.30
CA ALA A 55 23.00 -8.15 27.03
C ALA A 55 21.97 -9.00 27.80
N ASP A 56 21.11 -8.34 28.58
CA ASP A 56 19.96 -8.97 29.24
C ASP A 56 18.84 -9.35 28.24
N ALA A 57 18.78 -8.68 27.10
CA ALA A 57 17.85 -8.94 26.00
C ALA A 57 18.40 -8.40 24.67
N MET A 58 17.92 -8.95 23.57
CA MET A 58 18.21 -8.47 22.22
C MET A 58 16.93 -7.96 21.55
N VAL A 59 17.08 -6.91 20.74
CA VAL A 59 16.02 -6.41 19.86
C VAL A 59 16.51 -6.48 18.42
N HIS A 60 15.87 -7.30 17.59
CA HIS A 60 16.08 -7.24 16.15
C HIS A 60 15.10 -6.26 15.52
N VAL A 61 15.57 -5.30 14.75
CA VAL A 61 14.73 -4.29 14.11
C VAL A 61 14.63 -4.55 12.62
N GLY A 62 13.41 -4.80 12.13
CA GLY A 62 13.09 -4.94 10.71
C GLY A 62 12.89 -6.38 10.24
N LYS A 63 11.96 -6.54 9.29
CA LYS A 63 11.69 -7.79 8.55
C LYS A 63 12.68 -7.93 7.39
N HIS A 64 13.61 -8.88 7.39
CA HIS A 64 13.98 -9.78 8.50
C HIS A 64 15.51 -9.90 8.61
N GLY A 65 15.98 -10.36 9.76
CA GLY A 65 17.34 -10.80 9.97
C GLY A 65 17.59 -12.14 9.28
N THR A 66 18.82 -12.63 9.41
CA THR A 66 19.25 -13.90 8.80
C THR A 66 19.47 -15.01 9.82
N MET A 67 19.33 -14.71 11.11
CA MET A 67 19.72 -15.61 12.21
C MET A 67 18.73 -16.76 12.38
N GLU A 68 17.43 -16.47 12.33
CA GLU A 68 16.34 -17.44 12.35
C GLU A 68 16.30 -18.33 11.09
N TRP A 69 17.07 -17.96 10.06
CA TRP A 69 17.21 -18.69 8.80
C TRP A 69 18.49 -19.51 8.71
N LEU A 70 19.35 -19.48 9.74
CA LEU A 70 20.57 -20.29 9.74
C LEU A 70 20.23 -21.81 9.69
N PRO A 71 21.11 -22.65 9.12
CA PRO A 71 20.91 -24.08 8.99
C PRO A 71 20.64 -24.76 10.34
N GLY A 72 19.77 -25.76 10.30
CA GLY A 72 19.31 -26.48 11.47
C GLY A 72 17.90 -27.02 11.25
N LYS A 73 17.30 -27.52 12.33
CA LYS A 73 15.92 -28.01 12.30
C LYS A 73 14.94 -26.88 12.02
N GLY A 74 13.81 -27.20 11.38
CA GLY A 74 12.75 -26.21 11.08
C GLY A 74 11.96 -25.73 12.30
N ILE A 75 11.90 -26.54 13.37
CA ILE A 75 11.30 -26.21 14.68
C ILE A 75 11.89 -27.18 15.72
N GLY A 76 11.88 -26.81 17.00
CA GLY A 76 12.41 -27.65 18.07
C GLY A 76 13.92 -27.82 17.92
N LEU A 77 14.63 -26.70 18.02
CA LEU A 77 16.07 -26.65 17.75
C LEU A 77 16.85 -27.53 18.71
N ALA A 78 17.91 -28.13 18.18
CA ALA A 78 18.93 -28.79 18.99
C ALA A 78 20.07 -27.81 19.28
N ASN A 79 20.89 -28.11 20.28
CA ASN A 79 22.12 -27.34 20.60
C ASN A 79 23.16 -27.29 19.47
N THR A 80 22.96 -28.03 18.38
CA THR A 80 23.77 -28.00 17.16
C THR A 80 23.16 -27.15 16.04
N CYS A 81 21.95 -26.62 16.21
CA CYS A 81 21.33 -25.74 15.23
C CYS A 81 21.91 -24.34 15.37
N TYR A 82 22.31 -23.72 14.26
CA TYR A 82 23.00 -22.43 14.32
C TYR A 82 22.23 -21.28 15.00
N PRO A 83 20.89 -21.14 14.86
CA PRO A 83 20.17 -20.12 15.61
C PRO A 83 20.32 -20.30 17.13
N GLU A 84 20.32 -21.55 17.61
CA GLU A 84 20.54 -21.91 19.01
C GLU A 84 21.97 -21.57 19.45
N VAL A 85 22.97 -21.90 18.61
CA VAL A 85 24.39 -21.60 18.88
C VAL A 85 24.67 -20.10 19.00
N THR A 86 23.90 -19.27 18.28
CA THR A 86 24.03 -17.82 18.33
C THR A 86 23.31 -17.19 19.53
N LEU A 87 22.06 -17.59 19.80
CA LEU A 87 21.19 -16.86 20.73
C LEU A 87 21.15 -17.47 22.13
N GLU A 88 21.23 -18.80 22.24
CA GLU A 88 21.00 -19.58 23.49
C GLU A 88 19.77 -19.07 24.27
N ASP A 89 19.93 -18.61 25.51
CA ASP A 89 18.83 -18.25 26.41
C ASP A 89 18.50 -16.75 26.45
N VAL A 90 19.17 -15.92 25.63
CA VAL A 90 18.92 -14.47 25.61
C VAL A 90 17.52 -14.19 25.05
N PRO A 91 16.66 -13.46 25.78
CA PRO A 91 15.35 -13.03 25.27
C PRO A 91 15.50 -12.19 24.00
N LEU A 92 14.77 -12.57 22.95
CA LEU A 92 14.72 -11.84 21.69
C LEU A 92 13.36 -11.16 21.51
N PHE A 93 13.35 -9.84 21.46
CA PHE A 93 12.20 -9.05 21.03
C PHE A 93 12.35 -8.65 19.57
N TYR A 94 11.24 -8.67 18.84
CA TYR A 94 11.31 -8.47 17.41
C TYR A 94 10.11 -7.66 16.90
N PRO A 95 10.27 -6.33 16.73
CA PRO A 95 9.36 -5.52 15.93
C PRO A 95 9.21 -6.09 14.51
N PHE A 96 7.99 -6.48 14.15
CA PHE A 96 7.71 -7.17 12.89
C PHE A 96 6.47 -6.59 12.21
N ILE A 97 6.44 -6.58 10.88
CA ILE A 97 5.30 -6.03 10.13
C ILE A 97 4.10 -7.00 10.19
N ILE A 98 2.94 -6.49 10.58
CA ILE A 98 1.74 -7.31 10.86
C ILE A 98 1.26 -8.15 9.66
N ASN A 99 1.47 -7.66 8.44
CA ASN A 99 1.02 -8.33 7.22
C ASN A 99 1.97 -9.44 6.74
N ASN A 100 2.98 -9.81 7.52
CA ASN A 100 3.92 -10.86 7.18
C ASN A 100 4.05 -11.94 8.28
N PRO A 101 2.95 -12.65 8.58
CA PRO A 101 2.92 -13.62 9.66
C PRO A 101 3.81 -14.85 9.41
N GLY A 102 4.07 -15.20 8.14
CA GLY A 102 4.85 -16.38 7.77
C GLY A 102 6.29 -16.31 8.27
N GLU A 103 6.98 -15.21 7.99
CA GLU A 103 8.35 -15.00 8.44
C GLU A 103 8.40 -14.68 9.94
N GLY A 104 7.41 -13.97 10.49
CA GLY A 104 7.30 -13.77 11.94
C GLY A 104 7.18 -15.09 12.69
N ALA A 105 6.47 -16.08 12.13
CA ALA A 105 6.38 -17.43 12.69
C ALA A 105 7.72 -18.18 12.65
N GLN A 106 8.56 -17.96 11.64
CA GLN A 106 9.91 -18.52 11.59
C GLN A 106 10.74 -18.03 12.78
N ALA A 107 10.76 -16.73 13.03
CA ALA A 107 11.46 -16.14 14.17
C ALA A 107 10.94 -16.67 15.52
N LYS A 108 9.61 -16.77 15.70
CA LYS A 108 9.01 -17.38 16.90
C LYS A 108 9.49 -18.82 17.13
N ARG A 109 9.53 -19.63 16.07
CA ARG A 109 9.79 -21.08 16.15
C ARG A 109 11.27 -21.46 16.21
N ARG A 110 12.14 -20.62 15.66
CA ARG A 110 13.58 -20.92 15.49
C ARG A 110 14.51 -19.96 16.24
N ALA A 111 13.98 -18.94 16.89
CA ALA A 111 14.78 -17.98 17.65
C ALA A 111 14.07 -17.51 18.93
N HIS A 112 13.03 -18.23 19.37
CA HIS A 112 12.21 -17.91 20.55
C HIS A 112 11.80 -16.43 20.61
N ALA A 113 11.60 -15.81 19.45
CA ALA A 113 11.35 -14.39 19.35
C ALA A 113 9.96 -14.03 19.89
N THR A 114 9.91 -13.03 20.76
CA THR A 114 8.69 -12.32 21.11
C THR A 114 8.42 -11.27 20.04
N ILE A 115 7.50 -11.59 19.13
CA ILE A 115 7.09 -10.66 18.08
C ILE A 115 6.24 -9.53 18.68
N VAL A 116 6.62 -8.30 18.36
CA VAL A 116 5.87 -7.08 18.68
C VAL A 116 5.41 -6.51 17.34
N ASP A 117 4.21 -6.89 16.91
CA ASP A 117 3.72 -6.49 15.59
C ASP A 117 3.51 -4.98 15.50
N HIS A 118 3.85 -4.40 14.35
CA HIS A 118 3.66 -2.99 14.02
C HIS A 118 2.84 -2.83 12.74
N LEU A 119 2.30 -1.62 12.56
CA LEU A 119 1.41 -1.30 11.44
C LEU A 119 2.17 -1.34 10.10
N ILE A 120 1.42 -1.55 9.01
CA ILE A 120 1.91 -1.26 7.67
C ILE A 120 2.20 0.26 7.53
N PRO A 121 3.03 0.68 6.56
CA PRO A 121 3.11 2.09 6.18
C PRO A 121 1.72 2.64 5.83
N ALA A 122 1.55 3.94 5.98
CA ALA A 122 0.35 4.62 5.48
C ALA A 122 0.16 4.32 3.99
N MET A 123 -1.08 4.28 3.56
CA MET A 123 -1.45 3.95 2.19
C MET A 123 -2.17 5.15 1.57
N THR A 124 -2.01 5.34 0.25
CA THR A 124 -2.69 6.38 -0.53
C THR A 124 -3.01 5.86 -1.93
N THR A 125 -3.83 6.59 -2.68
CA THR A 125 -4.02 6.40 -4.12
C THR A 125 -2.80 6.90 -4.88
N ALA A 126 -2.54 6.34 -6.06
CA ALA A 126 -1.41 6.75 -6.90
C ALA A 126 -1.61 8.17 -7.47
N ASP A 127 -2.87 8.54 -7.70
CA ASP A 127 -3.32 9.78 -8.33
C ASP A 127 -2.68 10.04 -9.71
N SER A 128 -3.19 11.05 -10.42
CA SER A 128 -2.65 11.46 -11.72
C SER A 128 -1.46 12.41 -11.53
N TYR A 129 -0.33 12.14 -12.19
CA TYR A 129 0.83 13.03 -12.18
C TYR A 129 1.50 13.12 -13.55
N GLY A 130 2.24 14.22 -13.77
CA GLY A 130 3.07 14.41 -14.97
C GLY A 130 2.29 14.25 -16.27
N ASP A 131 2.68 13.24 -17.07
CA ASP A 131 2.15 13.01 -18.41
C ASP A 131 0.72 12.48 -18.38
N ILE A 132 0.35 11.72 -17.32
CA ILE A 132 -1.01 11.20 -17.12
C ILE A 132 -1.99 12.35 -16.88
N ALA A 133 -1.66 13.29 -15.99
CA ALA A 133 -2.49 14.46 -15.74
C ALA A 133 -2.64 15.35 -16.98
N ARG A 134 -1.60 15.45 -17.82
CA ARG A 134 -1.66 16.18 -19.10
C ARG A 134 -2.53 15.45 -20.13
N LEU A 135 -2.49 14.12 -20.15
CA LEU A 135 -3.33 13.29 -21.00
C LEU A 135 -4.81 13.47 -20.64
N GLU A 136 -5.16 13.45 -19.35
CA GLU A 136 -6.54 13.72 -18.88
C GLU A 136 -7.04 15.10 -19.35
N GLN A 137 -6.21 16.15 -19.23
CA GLN A 137 -6.56 17.50 -19.69
C GLN A 137 -6.86 17.54 -21.19
N LEU A 138 -6.07 16.82 -22.01
CA LEU A 138 -6.30 16.75 -23.45
C LEU A 138 -7.59 15.98 -23.79
N MET A 139 -7.86 14.90 -23.05
CA MET A 139 -9.10 14.13 -23.20
C MET A 139 -10.32 14.98 -22.80
N ASP A 140 -10.22 15.73 -21.71
CA ASP A 140 -11.24 16.69 -21.29
C ASP A 140 -11.55 17.73 -22.36
N GLU A 141 -10.50 18.31 -22.95
CA GLU A 141 -10.62 19.28 -24.05
C GLU A 141 -11.25 18.64 -25.29
N HIS A 142 -10.90 17.39 -25.61
CA HIS A 142 -11.52 16.63 -26.70
C HIS A 142 -13.03 16.51 -26.50
N TYR A 143 -13.48 16.05 -25.33
CA TYR A 143 -14.90 15.93 -25.02
C TYR A 143 -15.66 17.25 -25.12
N GLN A 144 -15.08 18.36 -24.65
CA GLN A 144 -15.71 19.68 -24.77
C GLN A 144 -15.83 20.11 -26.24
N CYS A 145 -14.77 19.89 -27.03
CA CYS A 145 -14.75 20.25 -28.45
C CYS A 145 -15.73 19.42 -29.29
N GLN A 146 -16.10 18.21 -28.88
CA GLN A 146 -17.08 17.38 -29.60
C GLN A 146 -18.41 18.11 -29.83
N THR A 147 -18.82 18.96 -28.88
CA THR A 147 -20.07 19.74 -28.99
C THR A 147 -19.82 21.19 -29.43
N LEU A 148 -18.71 21.80 -28.98
CA LEU A 148 -18.46 23.23 -29.16
C LEU A 148 -17.72 23.58 -30.46
N ASP A 149 -16.74 22.77 -30.87
CA ASP A 149 -15.88 23.03 -32.02
C ASP A 149 -15.30 21.72 -32.62
N PRO A 150 -16.14 20.93 -33.31
CA PRO A 150 -15.74 19.62 -33.84
C PRO A 150 -14.57 19.68 -34.83
N ALA A 151 -14.31 20.85 -35.43
CA ALA A 151 -13.22 21.03 -36.37
C ALA A 151 -11.83 20.87 -35.73
N LYS A 152 -11.72 20.98 -34.40
CA LYS A 152 -10.48 20.79 -33.65
C LYS A 152 -10.18 19.34 -33.25
N LEU A 153 -11.16 18.43 -33.34
CA LEU A 153 -10.99 17.05 -32.87
C LEU A 153 -9.77 16.36 -33.49
N PRO A 154 -9.51 16.41 -34.82
CA PRO A 154 -8.37 15.70 -35.40
C PRO A 154 -7.01 16.17 -34.86
N LEU A 155 -6.91 17.44 -34.46
CA LEU A 155 -5.71 18.01 -33.83
C LEU A 155 -5.53 17.46 -32.41
N LEU A 156 -6.60 17.51 -31.61
CA LEU A 156 -6.60 17.00 -30.24
C LEU A 156 -6.30 15.50 -30.19
N GLU A 157 -6.90 14.71 -31.07
CA GLU A 157 -6.62 13.27 -31.17
C GLU A 157 -5.15 12.98 -31.54
N GLY A 158 -4.55 13.81 -32.39
CA GLY A 158 -3.11 13.73 -32.67
C GLY A 158 -2.26 14.00 -31.43
N GLN A 159 -2.60 15.04 -30.67
CA GLN A 159 -1.90 15.39 -29.43
C GLN A 159 -2.07 14.32 -28.34
N ILE A 160 -3.27 13.75 -28.21
CA ILE A 160 -3.55 12.64 -27.29
C ILE A 160 -2.72 11.43 -27.67
N TRP A 161 -2.67 11.07 -28.95
CA TRP A 161 -1.84 9.94 -29.41
C TRP A 161 -0.34 10.15 -29.17
N ASP A 162 0.17 11.34 -29.46
CA ASP A 162 1.57 11.68 -29.20
C ASP A 162 1.90 11.60 -27.70
N MET A 163 0.96 12.03 -26.84
CA MET A 163 1.11 11.93 -25.38
C MET A 163 1.10 10.47 -24.91
N VAL A 164 0.19 9.64 -25.44
CA VAL A 164 0.15 8.20 -25.15
C VAL A 164 1.49 7.55 -25.48
N ARG A 165 2.07 7.86 -26.65
CA ARG A 165 3.38 7.34 -27.07
C ARG A 165 4.53 7.88 -26.23
N GLN A 166 4.48 9.15 -25.86
CA GLN A 166 5.50 9.77 -25.02
C GLN A 166 5.54 9.13 -23.62
N ALA A 167 4.38 8.75 -23.10
CA ALA A 167 4.22 8.12 -21.79
C ALA A 167 4.38 6.58 -21.82
N ASP A 168 4.73 5.99 -22.97
CA ASP A 168 4.79 4.53 -23.23
C ASP A 168 3.45 3.78 -22.97
N LEU A 169 2.32 4.51 -22.84
CA LEU A 169 0.99 3.95 -22.57
C LEU A 169 0.44 3.14 -23.74
N ASP A 170 0.97 3.33 -24.95
CA ASP A 170 0.67 2.47 -26.10
C ASP A 170 1.00 1.01 -25.83
N ARG A 171 2.04 0.73 -25.04
CA ARG A 171 2.42 -0.64 -24.67
C ARG A 171 1.51 -1.19 -23.59
N ASP A 172 1.15 -0.37 -22.60
CA ASP A 172 0.25 -0.77 -21.52
C ASP A 172 -1.16 -1.06 -22.05
N LEU A 173 -1.63 -0.25 -23.01
CA LEU A 173 -2.92 -0.42 -23.69
C LEU A 173 -2.89 -1.49 -24.79
N GLY A 174 -1.69 -1.97 -25.19
CA GLY A 174 -1.53 -2.97 -26.24
C GLY A 174 -1.87 -2.48 -27.66
N VAL A 175 -1.57 -1.21 -27.97
CA VAL A 175 -1.93 -0.52 -29.21
C VAL A 175 -0.69 -0.08 -29.99
N ASP A 176 -0.33 -0.83 -31.04
CA ASP A 176 0.90 -0.63 -31.83
C ASP A 176 0.85 0.53 -32.85
N GLU A 177 -0.33 0.99 -33.26
CA GLU A 177 -0.52 2.11 -34.20
C GLU A 177 -1.73 2.94 -33.77
N ARG A 178 -1.84 4.19 -34.26
CA ARG A 178 -2.96 5.07 -33.92
C ARG A 178 -4.28 4.40 -34.38
N PRO A 179 -5.26 4.20 -33.48
CA PRO A 179 -6.53 3.59 -33.86
C PRO A 179 -7.34 4.45 -34.85
N ASP A 180 -8.04 3.78 -35.76
CA ASP A 180 -9.00 4.42 -36.67
C ASP A 180 -10.26 4.89 -35.92
N ASP A 181 -10.73 4.10 -34.95
CA ASP A 181 -11.81 4.48 -34.03
C ASP A 181 -11.23 5.11 -32.77
N PHE A 182 -11.03 6.42 -32.82
CA PHE A 182 -10.48 7.17 -31.70
C PHE A 182 -11.46 7.31 -30.54
N GLY A 183 -12.78 7.17 -30.78
CA GLY A 183 -13.79 7.28 -29.74
C GLY A 183 -13.74 6.10 -28.78
N ASP A 184 -13.68 4.88 -29.31
CA ASP A 184 -13.51 3.66 -28.50
C ASP A 184 -12.16 3.65 -27.78
N PHE A 185 -11.10 4.13 -28.46
CA PHE A 185 -9.78 4.26 -27.86
C PHE A 185 -9.75 5.23 -26.65
N LEU A 186 -10.46 6.35 -26.72
CA LEU A 186 -10.57 7.27 -25.58
C LEU A 186 -11.26 6.62 -24.37
N LEU A 187 -12.33 5.85 -24.57
CA LEU A 187 -13.00 5.11 -23.50
C LEU A 187 -12.08 4.06 -22.86
N HIS A 188 -11.22 3.42 -23.65
CA HIS A 188 -10.22 2.49 -23.17
C HIS A 188 -9.13 3.19 -22.33
N ILE A 189 -8.64 4.35 -22.80
CA ILE A 189 -7.69 5.16 -22.02
C ILE A 189 -8.33 5.60 -20.69
N ASP A 190 -9.56 6.11 -20.69
CA ASP A 190 -10.26 6.55 -19.49
C ASP A 190 -10.34 5.44 -18.43
N GLY A 191 -10.73 4.23 -18.86
CA GLY A 191 -10.78 3.06 -17.98
C GLY A 191 -9.42 2.72 -17.39
N TYR A 192 -8.38 2.71 -18.21
CA TYR A 192 -7.01 2.42 -17.77
C TYR A 192 -6.48 3.47 -16.80
N LEU A 193 -6.68 4.75 -17.08
CA LEU A 193 -6.26 5.84 -16.20
C LEU A 193 -7.01 5.81 -14.87
N CYS A 194 -8.31 5.49 -14.89
CA CYS A 194 -9.10 5.31 -13.68
C CYS A 194 -8.55 4.18 -12.79
N GLU A 195 -8.21 3.03 -13.38
CA GLU A 195 -7.58 1.92 -12.64
C GLU A 195 -6.23 2.30 -12.04
N LEU A 196 -5.40 3.01 -12.81
CA LEU A 196 -4.07 3.44 -12.38
C LEU A 196 -4.15 4.41 -11.20
N LYS A 197 -5.05 5.39 -11.25
CA LYS A 197 -5.28 6.37 -10.16
C LYS A 197 -5.75 5.69 -8.88
N ASP A 198 -6.70 4.76 -9.00
CA ASP A 198 -7.32 4.11 -7.84
C ASP A 198 -6.43 2.99 -7.23
N ALA A 199 -5.26 2.73 -7.83
CA ALA A 199 -4.27 1.80 -7.29
C ALA A 199 -3.73 2.28 -5.93
N GLN A 200 -3.67 1.36 -4.96
CA GLN A 200 -3.19 1.66 -3.61
C GLN A 200 -1.68 1.50 -3.51
N ILE A 201 -0.99 2.57 -3.14
CA ILE A 201 0.45 2.62 -2.94
C ILE A 201 0.78 3.00 -1.49
N ARG A 202 2.05 2.82 -1.11
CA ARG A 202 2.53 3.22 0.22
C ARG A 202 2.92 4.69 0.21
N ASP A 203 2.40 5.46 1.16
CA ASP A 203 2.80 6.84 1.42
C ASP A 203 3.93 6.87 2.47
N GLY A 204 5.12 6.45 2.06
CA GLY A 204 6.32 6.45 2.90
C GLY A 204 6.54 5.18 3.72
N LEU A 205 7.11 5.34 4.91
CA LEU A 205 7.53 4.26 5.81
C LEU A 205 6.85 4.38 7.17
N HIS A 206 6.73 3.26 7.87
CA HIS A 206 6.20 3.23 9.22
C HIS A 206 7.29 3.57 10.25
N THR A 207 6.94 4.40 11.25
CA THR A 207 7.73 4.62 12.47
C THR A 207 7.08 3.86 13.64
N LEU A 208 7.84 2.97 14.28
CA LEU A 208 7.33 2.15 15.39
C LEU A 208 6.82 3.03 16.53
N GLY A 209 5.56 2.82 16.92
CA GLY A 209 4.91 3.58 18.00
C GLY A 209 4.22 4.87 17.54
N GLU A 210 4.32 5.23 16.26
CA GLU A 210 3.60 6.37 15.68
C GLU A 210 2.39 5.88 14.88
N VAL A 211 1.23 6.47 15.18
CA VAL A 211 -0.01 6.27 14.42
C VAL A 211 -0.04 7.29 13.28
N PRO A 212 -0.46 6.92 12.06
CA PRO A 212 -0.70 7.88 10.97
C PRO A 212 -1.59 9.04 11.41
N ARG A 213 -1.41 10.21 10.80
CA ARG A 213 -2.20 11.41 11.10
C ARG A 213 -2.66 12.07 9.82
N ASP A 214 -3.69 12.89 9.94
CA ASP A 214 -4.19 13.73 8.85
C ASP A 214 -4.43 12.87 7.58
N GLU A 215 -3.85 13.29 6.45
CA GLU A 215 -4.00 12.61 5.16
C GLU A 215 -3.58 11.14 5.19
N GLN A 216 -2.54 10.79 5.97
CA GLN A 216 -2.08 9.41 6.08
C GLN A 216 -3.06 8.52 6.84
N MET A 217 -3.79 9.10 7.80
CA MET A 217 -4.88 8.39 8.47
C MET A 217 -6.06 8.21 7.52
N THR A 218 -6.48 9.27 6.81
CA THR A 218 -7.55 9.21 5.82
C THR A 218 -7.25 8.18 4.72
N GLY A 219 -6.05 8.20 4.16
CA GLY A 219 -5.60 7.25 3.15
C GLY A 219 -5.58 5.82 3.65
N LEU A 220 -5.02 5.57 4.85
CA LEU A 220 -5.02 4.22 5.44
C LEU A 220 -6.44 3.72 5.71
N LEU A 221 -7.34 4.56 6.23
CA LEU A 221 -8.74 4.20 6.47
C LEU A 221 -9.43 3.86 5.16
N SER A 222 -9.24 4.68 4.12
CA SER A 222 -9.74 4.39 2.78
C SER A 222 -9.32 3.01 2.29
N SER A 223 -8.02 2.67 2.42
CA SER A 223 -7.55 1.33 2.03
C SER A 223 -8.18 0.20 2.85
N LEU A 224 -8.33 0.39 4.17
CA LEU A 224 -8.85 -0.63 5.08
C LEU A 224 -10.34 -0.92 4.88
N THR A 225 -11.11 0.09 4.47
CA THR A 225 -12.57 0.00 4.27
C THR A 225 -12.98 -0.12 2.80
N ARG A 226 -12.02 -0.24 1.87
CA ARG A 226 -12.26 -0.36 0.43
C ARG A 226 -12.97 -1.65 0.02
N LEU A 227 -12.80 -2.72 0.81
CA LEU A 227 -13.36 -4.05 0.55
C LEU A 227 -14.40 -4.44 1.60
N ASP A 228 -15.39 -5.21 1.18
CA ASP A 228 -16.35 -5.85 2.06
C ASP A 228 -15.60 -6.76 3.05
N THR A 229 -15.82 -6.55 4.34
CA THR A 229 -15.09 -7.25 5.41
C THR A 229 -16.07 -7.88 6.40
N GLY A 230 -16.04 -9.21 6.51
CA GLY A 230 -16.84 -9.93 7.51
C GLY A 230 -18.35 -9.74 7.38
N GLY A 231 -18.85 -9.52 6.15
CA GLY A 231 -20.26 -9.23 5.87
C GLY A 231 -20.65 -7.76 6.03
N ILE A 232 -19.70 -6.87 6.38
CA ILE A 232 -19.88 -5.43 6.37
C ILE A 232 -19.45 -4.92 4.99
N PRO A 233 -20.31 -4.23 4.22
CA PRO A 233 -19.94 -3.67 2.93
C PRO A 233 -18.86 -2.60 3.05
N SER A 234 -18.08 -2.39 1.98
CA SER A 234 -17.13 -1.28 1.91
C SER A 234 -17.83 0.07 2.07
N LEU A 235 -17.09 1.11 2.50
CA LEU A 235 -17.71 2.44 2.63
C LEU A 235 -18.16 2.97 1.26
N ARG A 236 -17.34 2.79 0.22
CA ARG A 236 -17.69 3.17 -1.16
C ARG A 236 -18.98 2.49 -1.63
N ARG A 237 -19.10 1.18 -1.38
CA ARG A 237 -20.31 0.41 -1.70
C ARG A 237 -21.52 0.94 -0.97
N SER A 238 -21.38 1.17 0.34
CA SER A 238 -22.48 1.64 1.19
C SER A 238 -22.98 3.01 0.74
N LEU A 239 -22.08 3.94 0.42
CA LEU A 239 -22.43 5.26 -0.11
C LEU A 239 -23.10 5.15 -1.49
N ALA A 240 -22.52 4.36 -2.40
CA ALA A 240 -23.09 4.15 -3.73
C ALA A 240 -24.52 3.60 -3.68
N GLU A 241 -24.74 2.52 -2.91
CA GLU A 241 -26.04 1.87 -2.77
C GLU A 241 -27.05 2.78 -2.06
N ALA A 242 -26.63 3.58 -1.07
CA ALA A 242 -27.48 4.58 -0.42
C ALA A 242 -27.96 5.67 -1.39
N MET A 243 -27.18 5.95 -2.44
CA MET A 243 -27.53 6.87 -3.53
C MET A 243 -28.25 6.17 -4.71
N GLY A 244 -28.54 4.87 -4.59
CA GLY A 244 -29.22 4.09 -5.62
C GLY A 244 -28.34 3.69 -6.82
N LEU A 245 -27.02 3.74 -6.66
CA LEU A 245 -26.06 3.33 -7.69
C LEU A 245 -25.70 1.84 -7.55
N ASP A 246 -25.48 1.17 -8.68
CA ASP A 246 -24.96 -0.20 -8.70
C ASP A 246 -23.43 -0.18 -8.60
N TYR A 247 -22.91 -0.36 -7.38
CA TYR A 247 -21.47 -0.39 -7.11
C TYR A 247 -20.72 -1.47 -7.90
N SER A 248 -21.38 -2.58 -8.25
CA SER A 248 -20.76 -3.64 -9.05
C SER A 248 -20.56 -3.20 -10.49
N SER A 249 -21.52 -2.46 -11.07
CA SER A 249 -21.36 -1.87 -12.40
C SER A 249 -20.22 -0.84 -12.39
N LEU A 250 -20.20 0.05 -11.38
CA LEU A 250 -19.17 1.08 -11.25
C LEU A 250 -17.75 0.52 -11.30
N LEU A 251 -17.49 -0.58 -10.58
CA LEU A 251 -16.17 -1.21 -10.52
C LEU A 251 -15.79 -1.99 -11.78
N ASN A 252 -16.74 -2.66 -12.43
CA ASN A 252 -16.45 -3.57 -13.54
C ASN A 252 -16.49 -2.87 -14.91
N GLU A 253 -17.20 -1.74 -15.00
CA GLU A 253 -17.45 -1.03 -16.25
C GLU A 253 -17.23 0.49 -16.08
N PRO A 254 -16.05 0.94 -15.60
CA PRO A 254 -15.80 2.35 -15.28
C PRO A 254 -15.93 3.27 -16.50
N SER A 255 -15.69 2.78 -17.71
CA SER A 255 -15.82 3.54 -18.97
C SER A 255 -17.28 3.80 -19.39
N LEU A 256 -18.28 3.20 -18.75
CA LEU A 256 -19.68 3.45 -19.09
C LEU A 256 -20.10 4.88 -18.69
N PRO A 257 -21.09 5.48 -19.38
CA PRO A 257 -21.60 6.79 -19.01
C PRO A 257 -22.19 6.83 -17.60
N ALA A 258 -21.99 7.96 -16.91
CA ALA A 258 -22.66 8.28 -15.66
C ALA A 258 -24.20 8.37 -15.84
N PRO A 259 -25.01 8.04 -14.82
CA PRO A 259 -26.46 8.14 -14.91
C PRO A 259 -26.91 9.59 -14.98
N ASP A 260 -27.98 9.83 -15.72
CA ASP A 260 -28.67 11.12 -15.80
C ASP A 260 -30.10 10.98 -15.24
N PRO A 261 -30.47 11.65 -14.13
CA PRO A 261 -29.67 12.62 -13.38
C PRO A 261 -28.65 11.99 -12.43
N VAL A 262 -27.52 12.68 -12.23
CA VAL A 262 -26.50 12.34 -11.22
C VAL A 262 -27.04 12.58 -9.80
N PRO A 263 -26.78 11.70 -8.81
CA PRO A 263 -27.15 11.94 -7.42
C PRO A 263 -26.61 13.27 -6.87
N VAL A 264 -27.46 14.03 -6.18
CA VAL A 264 -27.14 15.36 -5.64
C VAL A 264 -25.84 15.40 -4.80
N PRO A 265 -25.57 14.43 -3.91
CA PRO A 265 -24.32 14.41 -3.15
C PRO A 265 -23.05 14.36 -4.02
N LEU A 266 -23.13 13.70 -5.19
CA LEU A 266 -22.00 13.56 -6.11
C LEU A 266 -21.91 14.72 -7.10
N ALA A 267 -23.01 15.46 -7.30
CA ALA A 267 -23.04 16.60 -8.21
C ALA A 267 -22.32 17.85 -7.65
N GLN A 268 -22.07 17.91 -6.34
CA GLN A 268 -21.31 19.00 -5.70
C GLN A 268 -19.83 18.64 -5.60
N GLY A 269 -19.09 18.89 -6.68
CA GLY A 269 -17.65 18.64 -6.77
C GLY A 269 -16.80 19.89 -7.04
N ASP A 270 -15.50 19.68 -7.20
CA ASP A 270 -14.47 20.67 -7.56
C ASP A 270 -14.59 21.27 -8.98
N GLY A 271 -15.68 20.98 -9.68
CA GLY A 271 -15.93 21.43 -11.05
C GLY A 271 -15.38 20.49 -12.12
N THR A 272 -14.77 19.35 -11.75
CA THR A 272 -14.46 18.30 -12.74
C THR A 272 -15.74 17.64 -13.26
N PRO A 273 -15.82 17.37 -14.57
CA PRO A 273 -17.00 16.82 -15.21
C PRO A 273 -17.28 15.37 -14.76
N LEU A 274 -18.56 15.04 -14.62
CA LEU A 274 -19.05 13.69 -14.29
C LEU A 274 -19.62 13.07 -15.56
N ARG A 275 -18.80 12.31 -16.29
CA ARG A 275 -19.14 11.72 -17.58
C ARG A 275 -19.29 10.21 -17.49
N THR A 276 -18.46 9.57 -16.69
CA THR A 276 -18.33 8.11 -16.64
C THR A 276 -18.64 7.55 -15.26
N GLN A 277 -18.79 6.23 -15.18
CA GLN A 277 -18.89 5.52 -13.92
C GLN A 277 -17.59 5.61 -13.11
N GLY A 278 -16.43 5.72 -13.77
CA GLY A 278 -15.14 6.02 -13.14
C GLY A 278 -15.15 7.35 -12.39
N ASP A 279 -15.71 8.40 -13.01
CA ASP A 279 -15.83 9.72 -12.35
C ASP A 279 -16.71 9.62 -11.08
N LEU A 280 -17.75 8.79 -11.11
CA LEU A 280 -18.59 8.55 -9.92
C LEU A 280 -17.82 7.83 -8.82
N LEU A 281 -16.97 6.86 -9.16
CA LEU A 281 -16.11 6.18 -8.18
C LEU A 281 -15.16 7.16 -7.50
N GLU A 282 -14.58 8.08 -8.25
CA GLU A 282 -13.72 9.15 -7.73
C GLU A 282 -14.49 10.04 -6.75
N ARG A 283 -15.71 10.48 -7.11
CA ARG A 283 -16.57 11.26 -6.20
C ARG A 283 -17.02 10.48 -4.96
N ILE A 284 -17.28 9.19 -5.09
CA ILE A 284 -17.64 8.32 -3.96
C ILE A 284 -16.43 8.16 -3.02
N GLU A 285 -15.22 8.09 -3.57
CA GLU A 285 -13.99 8.11 -2.77
C GLU A 285 -13.84 9.45 -2.04
N ASP A 286 -13.98 10.59 -2.71
CA ASP A 286 -13.93 11.92 -2.07
C ASP A 286 -14.93 12.06 -0.91
N LEU A 287 -16.15 11.54 -1.11
CA LEU A 287 -17.19 11.52 -0.08
C LEU A 287 -16.80 10.59 1.09
N SER A 288 -16.19 9.44 0.79
CA SER A 288 -15.65 8.51 1.79
C SER A 288 -14.53 9.18 2.61
N ARG A 289 -13.62 9.89 1.95
CA ARG A 289 -12.53 10.64 2.59
C ARG A 289 -13.06 11.73 3.52
N SER A 290 -14.06 12.48 3.05
CA SER A 290 -14.75 13.49 3.85
C SER A 290 -15.41 12.89 5.10
N ALA A 291 -15.96 11.68 4.99
CA ALA A 291 -16.49 10.93 6.13
C ALA A 291 -15.41 10.61 7.17
N TYR A 292 -14.24 10.12 6.72
CA TYR A 292 -13.12 9.81 7.64
C TYR A 292 -12.63 11.06 8.36
N GLN A 293 -12.44 12.17 7.64
CA GLN A 293 -11.97 13.42 8.23
C GLN A 293 -12.97 13.97 9.26
N THR A 294 -14.27 13.92 8.94
CA THR A 294 -15.33 14.35 9.85
C THR A 294 -15.33 13.50 11.12
N LEU A 295 -15.27 12.17 10.98
CA LEU A 295 -15.23 11.26 12.12
C LEU A 295 -13.94 11.37 12.93
N ASP A 296 -12.79 11.56 12.30
CA ASP A 296 -11.50 11.76 12.98
C ASP A 296 -11.51 13.04 13.83
N SER A 297 -12.09 14.13 13.30
CA SER A 297 -12.27 15.38 14.07
C SER A 297 -13.15 15.20 15.32
N GLY A 298 -14.10 14.26 15.26
CA GLY A 298 -14.94 13.83 16.38
C GLY A 298 -14.33 12.70 17.22
N GLY A 299 -13.09 12.28 16.97
CA GLY A 299 -12.43 11.17 17.69
C GLY A 299 -13.08 9.80 17.47
N PHE A 300 -13.71 9.59 16.30
CA PHE A 300 -14.47 8.40 15.93
C PHE A 300 -15.58 8.03 16.92
N ASN A 301 -16.20 9.03 17.55
CA ASN A 301 -17.33 8.79 18.45
C ASN A 301 -18.54 8.26 17.68
N ARG A 302 -19.11 7.14 18.14
CA ARG A 302 -20.27 6.49 17.51
C ARG A 302 -21.49 7.42 17.37
N GLN A 303 -21.65 8.39 18.28
CA GLN A 303 -22.77 9.33 18.28
C GLN A 303 -22.73 10.29 17.07
N ASP A 304 -21.55 10.53 16.50
CA ASP A 304 -21.36 11.46 15.40
C ASP A 304 -21.68 10.82 14.04
N VAL A 305 -21.78 9.49 13.97
CA VAL A 305 -22.00 8.74 12.71
C VAL A 305 -23.29 9.18 12.00
N ALA A 306 -24.40 9.32 12.73
CA ALA A 306 -25.68 9.73 12.15
C ALA A 306 -25.59 11.14 11.54
N GLY A 307 -24.95 12.07 12.26
CA GLY A 307 -24.74 13.44 11.81
C GLY A 307 -23.83 13.51 10.58
N THR A 308 -22.74 12.74 10.56
CA THR A 308 -21.84 12.64 9.41
C THR A 308 -22.57 12.12 8.17
N VAL A 309 -23.38 11.07 8.31
CA VAL A 309 -24.13 10.50 7.17
C VAL A 309 -25.18 11.49 6.64
N GLU A 310 -25.91 12.17 7.53
CA GLU A 310 -26.87 13.20 7.12
C GLU A 310 -26.19 14.37 6.41
N GLN A 311 -25.00 14.78 6.88
CA GLN A 311 -24.19 15.82 6.23
C GLN A 311 -23.73 15.41 4.83
N LEU A 312 -23.29 14.17 4.64
CA LEU A 312 -22.76 13.68 3.36
C LEU A 312 -23.86 13.39 2.34
N LEU A 313 -24.96 12.75 2.75
CA LEU A 313 -26.02 12.32 1.84
C LEU A 313 -27.18 13.33 1.72
N GLY A 314 -27.25 14.32 2.63
CA GLY A 314 -28.37 15.24 2.71
C GLY A 314 -29.68 14.61 3.20
N ALA A 315 -29.61 13.37 3.71
CA ALA A 315 -30.74 12.62 4.23
C ALA A 315 -30.31 11.69 5.37
N SER A 316 -31.19 11.47 6.35
CA SER A 316 -30.93 10.54 7.44
C SER A 316 -31.03 9.09 6.96
N ASP A 317 -30.05 8.26 7.31
CA ASP A 317 -30.12 6.81 7.12
C ASP A 317 -30.80 6.15 8.35
N ALA A 318 -31.70 5.21 8.12
CA ALA A 318 -32.36 4.45 9.18
C ALA A 318 -31.40 3.51 9.92
N GLN A 319 -30.31 3.09 9.27
CA GLN A 319 -29.30 2.19 9.83
C GLN A 319 -28.29 2.89 10.75
N THR A 320 -28.27 4.22 10.76
CA THR A 320 -27.33 5.02 11.57
C THR A 320 -27.94 5.52 12.88
N ARG A 321 -29.22 5.20 13.14
CA ARG A 321 -29.95 5.55 14.38
C ARG A 321 -29.71 4.56 15.53
#